data_AF-A0A2H1ISX1-F1
#
_entry.id   AF-A0A2H1ISX1-F1
#
_cell.length_a   1.000
_cell.length_b   1.000
_cell.length_c   1.000
_cell.angle_alpha   90.00
_cell.angle_beta   90.00
_cell.angle_gamma   90.00
#
_symmetry.space_group_name_H-M   'P 1'
#
loop_
_entity.id
_entity.type
_entity.pdbx_description
1 polymer ?
#
loop_
_entity_poly.entity_id
_entity_poly.type
_entity_poly.pdbx_seq_one_letter_code
_entity_poly.pdbx_strand_id
1 'polypeptide(L)'
;MSNESSPPNDPASEPTPHDGTGDPDAAAPALSADEAGLAELGYKQELKRGMSGFGNFAVSFSIISILAGCITSYSIALGSGGPAAITIGWPLVGIFVLCVALAMAEVCSKYPTAGGLYFWAGRLAKRNKRHWAWYVGWFNFLGEVAVTAAIDFGAATTMMAFAALTFGVVPTALNTFLLFLVIITLHGLLNTFGVNLVNLLSGVSAWWHIVGVLVIVAALWIMPTKHQSFSWTMTAWHNETGFTFMPFVLNRSGDNRGREIGRRRFSHASEIHR
;
A
#
# COMPACT_ATOMS: atom_id res chain seq x y z
N MET A 1 31.77 -39.95 -43.79
CA MET A 1 33.22 -39.84 -43.53
C MET A 1 33.48 -38.36 -43.29
N SER A 2 33.76 -37.87 -42.10
CA SER A 2 34.62 -38.39 -41.03
C SER A 2 34.06 -38.02 -39.65
N ASN A 3 34.18 -39.00 -38.77
CA ASN A 3 33.85 -39.03 -37.36
C ASN A 3 35.00 -38.36 -36.59
N GLU A 4 34.74 -37.34 -35.76
CA GLU A 4 35.68 -36.93 -34.72
C GLU A 4 35.02 -36.97 -33.35
N SER A 5 35.68 -37.77 -32.52
CA SER A 5 35.30 -38.33 -31.23
C SER A 5 35.44 -37.33 -30.09
N SER A 6 34.45 -37.30 -29.21
CA SER A 6 34.46 -36.65 -27.90
C SER A 6 35.68 -37.06 -27.05
N PRO A 7 36.29 -36.14 -26.29
CA PRO A 7 37.33 -36.50 -25.33
C PRO A 7 36.77 -37.28 -24.13
N PRO A 8 37.59 -38.06 -23.42
CA PRO A 8 37.15 -38.99 -22.38
C PRO A 8 36.74 -38.27 -21.09
N ASN A 9 35.73 -38.82 -20.41
CA ASN A 9 35.39 -38.50 -19.02
C ASN A 9 36.57 -38.82 -18.11
N ASP A 10 37.17 -37.79 -17.49
CA ASP A 10 38.07 -37.99 -16.36
C ASP A 10 37.26 -38.46 -15.13
N PRO A 11 37.69 -39.54 -14.45
CA PRO A 11 37.07 -39.98 -13.23
C PRO A 11 37.40 -39.02 -12.07
N ALA A 12 36.41 -38.84 -11.20
CA ALA A 12 36.42 -38.03 -9.99
C ALA A 12 37.79 -37.92 -9.28
N SER A 13 38.26 -36.70 -9.08
CA SER A 13 39.27 -36.39 -8.08
C SER A 13 38.69 -36.67 -6.68
N GLU A 14 39.13 -37.75 -6.04
CA GLU A 14 38.88 -38.04 -4.63
C GLU A 14 39.39 -36.88 -3.75
N PRO A 15 38.59 -36.41 -2.76
CA PRO A 15 39.09 -35.52 -1.74
C PRO A 15 39.92 -36.32 -0.73
N THR A 16 41.17 -35.94 -0.56
CA THR A 16 42.08 -36.46 0.48
C THR A 16 41.48 -36.25 1.88
N PRO A 17 41.52 -37.26 2.78
CA PRO A 17 41.02 -37.11 4.14
C PRO A 17 42.03 -36.30 4.96
N HIS A 18 41.67 -35.08 5.32
CA HIS A 18 42.34 -34.36 6.40
C HIS A 18 41.85 -34.93 7.72
N ASP A 19 42.69 -35.75 8.35
CA ASP A 19 42.58 -36.13 9.75
C ASP A 19 42.96 -34.91 10.62
N GLY A 20 42.06 -34.58 11.55
CA GLY A 20 42.07 -33.36 12.33
C GLY A 20 40.91 -33.38 13.32
N THR A 21 41.17 -34.01 14.46
CA THR A 21 40.31 -34.16 15.62
C THR A 21 39.79 -32.82 16.18
N GLY A 22 38.47 -32.73 16.40
CA GLY A 22 37.84 -31.75 17.30
C GLY A 22 36.69 -30.93 16.69
N ASP A 23 35.47 -31.49 16.63
CA ASP A 23 34.32 -31.13 17.50
C ASP A 23 33.06 -31.87 16.99
N PRO A 24 32.41 -32.78 17.76
CA PRO A 24 31.21 -33.49 17.29
C PRO A 24 29.94 -32.63 17.23
N ASP A 25 30.02 -31.34 17.56
CA ASP A 25 28.86 -30.45 17.71
C ASP A 25 28.85 -29.27 16.71
N ALA A 26 29.67 -29.32 15.66
CA ALA A 26 29.53 -28.43 14.51
C ALA A 26 28.36 -28.89 13.63
N ALA A 27 27.15 -28.82 14.16
CA ALA A 27 25.94 -28.88 13.36
C ALA A 27 26.08 -27.85 12.24
N ALA A 28 26.19 -28.33 10.99
CA ALA A 28 26.00 -27.48 9.81
C ALA A 28 24.76 -26.62 10.08
N PRO A 29 24.82 -25.28 9.91
CA PRO A 29 23.71 -24.42 10.25
C PRO A 29 22.50 -24.98 9.52
N ALA A 30 21.52 -25.46 10.28
CA ALA A 30 20.35 -26.11 9.72
C ALA A 30 19.75 -25.13 8.71
N LEU A 31 19.80 -25.50 7.42
CA LEU A 31 19.19 -24.73 6.34
C LEU A 31 17.81 -24.33 6.82
N SER A 32 17.53 -23.03 6.89
CA SER A 32 16.19 -22.61 7.33
C SER A 32 15.17 -23.22 6.35
N ALA A 33 13.94 -23.53 6.81
CA ALA A 33 12.94 -24.16 5.95
C ALA A 33 12.73 -23.41 4.61
N ASP A 34 12.92 -22.09 4.61
CA ASP A 34 12.90 -21.24 3.42
C ASP A 34 14.09 -21.49 2.48
N GLU A 35 15.29 -21.72 3.02
CA GLU A 35 16.51 -22.01 2.28
C GLU A 35 16.46 -23.38 1.62
N ALA A 36 15.91 -24.37 2.34
CA ALA A 36 15.60 -25.68 1.78
C ALA A 36 14.56 -25.56 0.64
N GLY A 37 13.52 -24.74 0.82
CA GLY A 37 12.51 -24.49 -0.22
C GLY A 37 13.05 -23.75 -1.45
N LEU A 38 13.95 -22.78 -1.27
CA LEU A 38 14.65 -22.10 -2.36
C LEU A 38 15.57 -23.06 -3.14
N ALA A 39 16.31 -23.90 -2.42
CA ALA A 39 17.19 -24.90 -3.01
C ALA A 39 16.39 -25.95 -3.81
N GLU A 40 15.23 -26.39 -3.32
CA GLU A 40 14.31 -27.28 -4.05
C GLU A 40 13.79 -26.65 -5.35
N LEU A 41 13.63 -25.32 -5.38
CA LEU A 41 13.23 -24.57 -6.57
C LEU A 41 14.41 -24.28 -7.53
N GLY A 42 15.62 -24.72 -7.21
CA GLY A 42 16.82 -24.53 -8.02
C GLY A 42 17.44 -23.13 -7.91
N TYR A 43 17.08 -22.37 -6.87
CA TYR A 43 17.62 -21.03 -6.64
C TYR A 43 18.58 -21.04 -5.44
N LYS A 44 19.80 -20.55 -5.66
CA LYS A 44 20.74 -20.24 -4.58
C LYS A 44 20.32 -18.92 -3.92
N GLN A 45 20.26 -18.91 -2.59
CA GLN A 45 19.95 -17.70 -1.83
C GLN A 45 21.12 -16.70 -1.92
N GLU A 46 21.00 -15.68 -2.77
CA GLU A 46 22.03 -14.65 -2.98
C GLU A 46 21.82 -13.41 -2.08
N LEU A 47 20.64 -13.25 -1.46
CA LEU A 47 20.32 -12.13 -0.56
C LEU A 47 20.52 -12.53 0.90
N LYS A 48 21.49 -11.88 1.58
CA LYS A 48 21.64 -11.96 3.04
C LYS A 48 20.34 -11.45 3.70
N ARG A 49 19.61 -12.32 4.43
CA ARG A 49 18.43 -11.91 5.22
C ARG A 49 18.88 -10.94 6.33
N GLY A 50 18.79 -9.64 6.06
CA GLY A 50 19.20 -8.59 6.99
C GLY A 50 18.09 -8.08 7.92
N MET A 51 16.83 -8.49 7.73
CA MET A 51 15.68 -7.98 8.48
C MET A 51 15.05 -9.04 9.36
N SER A 52 14.89 -8.73 10.65
CA SER A 52 14.09 -9.55 11.58
C SER A 52 12.62 -9.57 11.14
N GLY A 53 11.84 -10.57 11.57
CA GLY A 53 10.41 -10.65 11.25
C GLY A 53 9.62 -9.40 11.68
N PHE A 54 9.99 -8.81 12.82
CA PHE A 54 9.45 -7.53 13.27
C PHE A 54 9.87 -6.36 12.38
N GLY A 55 11.13 -6.33 11.93
CA GLY A 55 11.62 -5.32 10.99
C GLY A 55 10.85 -5.38 9.66
N ASN A 56 10.63 -6.57 9.12
CA ASN A 56 9.85 -6.77 7.90
C ASN A 56 8.38 -6.33 8.07
N PHE A 57 7.77 -6.63 9.22
CA PHE A 57 6.43 -6.14 9.56
C PHE A 57 6.39 -4.60 9.65
N ALA A 58 7.34 -3.98 10.34
CA ALA A 58 7.39 -2.52 10.50
C ALA A 58 7.59 -1.79 9.17
N VAL A 59 8.42 -2.33 8.28
CA VAL A 59 8.58 -1.82 6.91
C VAL A 59 7.28 -1.98 6.12
N SER A 60 6.64 -3.15 6.18
CA SER A 60 5.37 -3.39 5.47
C SER A 60 4.26 -2.46 5.96
N PHE A 61 4.17 -2.24 7.27
CA PHE A 61 3.23 -1.30 7.89
C PHE A 61 3.49 0.14 7.45
N SER A 62 4.77 0.54 7.37
CA SER A 62 5.16 1.87 6.90
C SER A 62 4.83 2.09 5.42
N ILE A 63 4.96 1.06 4.57
CA ILE A 63 4.59 1.12 3.15
C ILE A 63 3.08 1.31 2.97
N ILE A 64 2.24 0.60 3.74
CA ILE A 64 0.78 0.70 3.63
C ILE A 64 0.26 2.07 4.09
N SER A 65 0.98 2.76 4.99
CA SER A 65 0.72 4.12 5.48
C SER A 65 -0.77 4.50 5.57
N ILE A 66 -1.41 4.15 6.68
CA ILE A 66 -2.82 4.46 6.94
C ILE A 66 -3.07 5.98 6.89
N LEU A 67 -2.14 6.78 7.42
CA LEU A 67 -2.30 8.22 7.54
C LEU A 67 -2.35 8.91 6.16
N ALA A 68 -1.43 8.57 5.26
CA ALA A 68 -1.40 9.14 3.92
C ALA A 68 -2.64 8.73 3.09
N GLY A 69 -2.98 7.43 3.13
CA GLY A 69 -4.15 6.91 2.41
C GLY A 69 -5.46 7.50 2.94
N CYS A 70 -5.63 7.57 4.26
CA CYS A 70 -6.82 8.16 4.87
C CYS A 70 -6.93 9.64 4.54
N ILE A 71 -5.89 10.46 4.73
CA ILE A 71 -5.97 11.91 4.52
C ILE A 71 -6.36 12.25 3.07
N THR A 72 -5.75 11.57 2.09
CA THR A 72 -6.01 11.83 0.67
C THR A 72 -7.36 11.31 0.20
N SER A 73 -7.85 10.21 0.78
CA SER A 73 -9.11 9.57 0.37
C SER A 73 -10.33 10.03 1.18
N TYR A 74 -10.13 10.69 2.32
CA TYR A 74 -11.22 11.06 3.24
C TYR A 74 -12.25 11.98 2.58
N SER A 75 -11.80 12.97 1.81
CA SER A 75 -12.68 13.91 1.09
C SER A 75 -13.52 13.21 0.04
N ILE A 76 -12.91 12.26 -0.69
CA ILE A 76 -13.60 11.46 -1.71
C ILE A 76 -14.66 10.59 -1.02
N ALA A 77 -14.30 9.86 0.03
CA ALA A 77 -15.22 8.97 0.74
C ALA A 77 -16.41 9.71 1.35
N LEU A 78 -16.17 10.88 1.96
CA LEU A 78 -17.23 11.73 2.49
C LEU A 78 -18.14 12.29 1.39
N GLY A 79 -17.57 12.76 0.28
CA GLY A 79 -18.34 13.33 -0.83
C GLY A 79 -19.17 12.29 -1.60
N SER A 80 -18.68 11.04 -1.69
CA SER A 80 -19.34 10.00 -2.49
C SER A 80 -20.25 9.05 -1.72
N GLY A 81 -20.03 8.87 -0.42
CA GLY A 81 -20.78 7.91 0.39
C GLY A 81 -21.16 8.38 1.79
N GLY A 82 -20.79 9.62 2.16
CA GLY A 82 -21.02 10.17 3.49
C GLY A 82 -20.31 9.41 4.62
N PRO A 83 -20.64 9.75 5.88
CA PRO A 83 -20.06 9.11 7.06
C PRO A 83 -20.20 7.58 7.10
N ALA A 84 -21.31 7.04 6.58
CA ALA A 84 -21.59 5.60 6.57
C ALA A 84 -20.56 4.80 5.74
N ALA A 85 -20.05 5.38 4.65
CA ALA A 85 -19.04 4.73 3.81
C ALA A 85 -17.71 4.53 4.57
N ILE A 86 -17.36 5.46 5.45
CA ILE A 86 -16.12 5.40 6.23
C ILE A 86 -16.29 4.48 7.45
N THR A 87 -17.45 4.51 8.11
CA THR A 87 -17.66 3.73 9.35
C THR A 87 -17.99 2.27 9.10
N ILE A 88 -18.82 1.96 8.10
CA ILE A 88 -19.27 0.59 7.81
C ILE A 88 -18.58 0.07 6.55
N GLY A 89 -18.54 0.90 5.50
CA GLY A 89 -17.97 0.51 4.20
C GLY A 89 -16.49 0.13 4.29
N TRP A 90 -15.69 0.94 4.98
CA TRP A 90 -14.25 0.70 5.09
C TRP A 90 -13.90 -0.60 5.85
N PRO A 91 -14.44 -0.90 7.04
CA PRO A 91 -14.21 -2.20 7.69
C PRO A 91 -14.75 -3.39 6.90
N LEU A 92 -15.93 -3.24 6.27
CA LEU A 92 -16.53 -4.30 5.47
C LEU A 92 -15.63 -4.68 4.29
N VAL A 93 -15.16 -3.70 3.52
CA VAL A 93 -14.19 -3.92 2.43
C VAL A 93 -12.88 -4.49 2.99
N GLY A 94 -12.44 -4.02 4.16
CA GLY A 94 -11.29 -4.56 4.87
C GLY A 94 -11.34 -6.06 5.09
N ILE A 95 -12.50 -6.63 5.45
CA ILE A 95 -12.68 -8.08 5.61
C ILE A 95 -12.43 -8.82 4.28
N PHE A 96 -12.97 -8.32 3.17
CA PHE A 96 -12.75 -8.92 1.86
C PHE A 96 -11.28 -8.82 1.41
N VAL A 97 -10.62 -7.69 1.68
CA VAL A 97 -9.19 -7.50 1.41
C VAL A 97 -8.34 -8.47 2.26
N LEU A 98 -8.73 -8.73 3.52
CA LEU A 98 -8.07 -9.74 4.35
C LEU A 98 -8.16 -11.15 3.76
N CYS A 99 -9.31 -11.53 3.19
CA CYS A 99 -9.43 -12.82 2.50
C CYS A 99 -8.44 -12.94 1.33
N VAL A 100 -8.26 -11.86 0.55
CA VAL A 100 -7.28 -11.81 -0.55
C VAL A 100 -5.85 -11.89 0.01
N ALA A 101 -5.56 -11.17 1.10
CA ALA A 101 -4.26 -11.20 1.76
C ALA A 101 -3.91 -12.60 2.28
N LEU A 102 -4.87 -13.32 2.87
CA LEU A 102 -4.68 -14.70 3.33
C LEU A 102 -4.39 -15.65 2.16
N ALA A 103 -5.11 -15.52 1.04
CA ALA A 103 -4.82 -16.31 -0.16
C ALA A 103 -3.42 -16.04 -0.72
N MET A 104 -2.97 -14.78 -0.71
CA MET A 104 -1.60 -14.44 -1.09
C MET A 104 -0.56 -14.98 -0.11
N ALA A 105 -0.84 -14.98 1.18
CA ALA A 105 0.06 -15.53 2.20
C ALA A 105 0.32 -17.04 1.99
N GLU A 106 -0.69 -17.81 1.56
CA GLU A 106 -0.53 -19.23 1.22
C GLU A 106 0.37 -19.45 -0.01
N VAL A 107 0.26 -18.57 -1.01
CA VAL A 107 1.13 -18.62 -2.20
C VAL A 107 2.57 -18.25 -1.83
N CYS A 108 2.76 -17.22 -0.99
CA CYS A 108 4.06 -16.77 -0.51
C CYS A 108 4.80 -17.86 0.28
N SER A 109 4.10 -18.58 1.16
CA SER A 109 4.72 -19.63 1.99
C SER A 109 5.18 -20.83 1.14
N LYS A 110 4.49 -21.11 0.03
CA LYS A 110 4.86 -22.19 -0.89
C LYS A 110 5.97 -21.81 -1.86
N TYR A 111 6.11 -20.53 -2.22
CA TYR A 111 7.09 -20.05 -3.19
C TYR A 111 7.87 -18.84 -2.64
N PRO A 112 8.79 -19.04 -1.68
CA PRO A 112 9.57 -17.98 -1.05
C PRO A 112 10.71 -17.51 -1.96
N THR A 113 10.36 -16.95 -3.12
CA THR A 113 11.33 -16.48 -4.13
C THR A 113 11.28 -14.96 -4.27
N ALA A 114 12.43 -14.35 -4.57
CA ALA A 114 12.57 -12.90 -4.77
C ALA A 114 11.79 -12.37 -6.00
N GLY A 115 11.25 -13.26 -6.85
CA GLY A 115 10.49 -12.88 -8.04
C GLY A 115 9.00 -12.58 -7.81
N GLY A 116 8.51 -12.66 -6.58
CA GLY A 116 7.16 -12.21 -6.18
C GLY A 116 6.04 -12.60 -7.15
N LEU A 117 5.17 -11.62 -7.47
CA LEU A 117 3.93 -11.80 -8.23
C LEU A 117 4.13 -12.37 -9.65
N TYR A 118 5.14 -11.91 -10.40
CA TYR A 118 5.37 -12.38 -11.76
C TYR A 118 5.86 -13.85 -11.78
N PHE A 119 6.68 -14.21 -10.80
CA PHE A 119 7.15 -15.59 -10.65
C PHE A 119 6.01 -16.52 -10.26
N TRP A 120 5.17 -16.11 -9.29
CA TRP A 120 3.98 -16.88 -8.91
C TRP A 120 3.04 -17.07 -10.10
N ALA A 121 2.75 -16.01 -10.86
CA ALA A 121 1.90 -16.07 -12.04
C ALA A 121 2.42 -17.09 -13.09
N GLY A 122 3.73 -17.08 -13.37
CA GLY A 122 4.34 -18.04 -14.28
C GLY A 122 4.31 -19.49 -13.75
N ARG A 123 4.49 -19.68 -12.44
CA ARG A 123 4.54 -21.01 -11.81
C ARG A 123 3.16 -21.65 -11.69
N LEU A 124 2.14 -20.87 -11.34
CA LEU A 124 0.75 -21.33 -11.19
C LEU A 124 0.03 -21.50 -12.55
N ALA A 125 0.51 -20.86 -13.61
CA ALA A 125 -0.10 -20.97 -14.93
C ALA A 125 0.01 -22.41 -15.50
N LYS A 126 -1.15 -22.99 -15.88
CA LYS A 126 -1.21 -24.33 -16.50
C LYS A 126 -0.73 -24.34 -17.95
N ARG A 127 -0.89 -23.22 -18.67
CA ARG A 127 -0.44 -23.00 -20.06
C ARG A 127 0.15 -21.60 -20.19
N ASN A 128 1.04 -21.41 -21.16
CA ASN A 128 1.60 -20.09 -21.50
C ASN A 128 2.28 -19.38 -20.31
N LYS A 129 3.02 -20.12 -19.48
CA LYS A 129 3.68 -19.65 -18.26
C LYS A 129 4.44 -18.34 -18.42
N ARG A 130 5.26 -18.23 -19.48
CA ARG A 130 6.06 -17.04 -19.78
C ARG A 130 5.21 -15.81 -20.10
N HIS A 131 4.07 -15.98 -20.78
CA HIS A 131 3.16 -14.89 -21.10
C HIS A 131 2.45 -14.36 -19.85
N TRP A 132 1.97 -15.24 -18.97
CA TRP A 132 1.35 -14.83 -17.71
C TRP A 132 2.33 -14.09 -16.80
N ALA A 133 3.57 -14.59 -16.67
CA ALA A 133 4.61 -13.88 -15.94
C ALA A 133 4.90 -12.49 -16.54
N TRP A 134 4.94 -12.39 -17.87
CA TRP A 134 5.17 -11.12 -18.58
C TRP A 134 4.05 -10.11 -18.32
N TYR A 135 2.79 -10.49 -18.50
CA TYR A 135 1.66 -9.59 -18.28
C TYR A 135 1.58 -9.14 -16.83
N VAL A 136 1.68 -10.06 -15.87
CA VAL A 136 1.63 -9.73 -14.44
C VAL A 136 2.81 -8.83 -14.05
N GLY A 137 4.01 -9.07 -14.58
CA GLY A 137 5.17 -8.21 -14.37
C GLY A 137 4.93 -6.78 -14.85
N TRP A 138 4.40 -6.60 -16.07
CA TRP A 138 4.09 -5.27 -16.60
C TRP A 138 2.97 -4.57 -15.86
N PHE A 139 1.89 -5.27 -15.50
CA PHE A 139 0.81 -4.68 -14.70
C PHE A 139 1.30 -4.26 -13.32
N ASN A 140 2.16 -5.06 -12.69
CA ASN A 140 2.78 -4.71 -11.41
C ASN A 140 3.67 -3.46 -11.55
N PHE A 141 4.50 -3.40 -12.59
CA PHE A 141 5.36 -2.24 -12.85
C PHE A 141 4.56 -0.96 -13.11
N LEU A 142 3.55 -1.02 -13.98
CA LEU A 142 2.68 0.12 -14.28
C LEU A 142 1.89 0.57 -13.04
N GLY A 143 1.43 -0.38 -12.23
CA GLY A 143 0.79 -0.12 -10.96
C GLY A 143 1.72 0.65 -10.02
N GLU A 144 2.97 0.22 -9.89
CA GLU A 144 3.94 0.87 -9.01
C GLU A 144 4.29 2.30 -9.47
N VAL A 145 4.45 2.51 -10.78
CA VAL A 145 4.66 3.85 -11.36
C VAL A 145 3.46 4.76 -11.07
N ALA A 146 2.24 4.26 -11.27
CA ALA A 146 1.03 5.02 -11.02
C ALA A 146 0.83 5.34 -9.53
N VAL A 147 1.07 4.37 -8.64
CA VAL A 147 0.97 4.54 -7.18
C VAL A 147 1.99 5.55 -6.69
N THR A 148 3.24 5.47 -7.13
CA THR A 148 4.29 6.44 -6.77
C THR A 148 3.89 7.85 -7.17
N ALA A 149 3.46 8.04 -8.42
CA ALA A 149 3.00 9.35 -8.90
C ALA A 149 1.77 9.85 -8.11
N ALA A 150 0.82 8.97 -7.79
CA ALA A 150 -0.37 9.33 -7.02
C ALA A 150 -0.04 9.79 -5.59
N ILE A 151 0.87 9.09 -4.91
CA ILE A 151 1.30 9.43 -3.55
C ILE A 151 2.03 10.78 -3.53
N ASP A 152 2.96 10.99 -4.46
CA ASP A 152 3.72 12.24 -4.53
C ASP A 152 2.84 13.43 -4.91
N PHE A 153 1.85 13.22 -5.78
CA PHE A 153 0.86 14.24 -6.09
C PHE A 153 -0.05 14.55 -4.90
N GLY A 154 -0.43 13.52 -4.12
CA GLY A 154 -1.12 13.67 -2.85
C GLY A 154 -0.31 14.52 -1.86
N ALA A 155 0.99 14.22 -1.72
CA ALA A 155 1.90 14.98 -0.87
C ALA A 155 2.01 16.45 -1.30
N ALA A 156 2.15 16.72 -2.61
CA ALA A 156 2.15 18.08 -3.15
C ALA A 156 0.85 18.82 -2.83
N THR A 157 -0.29 18.16 -3.00
CA THR A 157 -1.62 18.74 -2.73
C THR A 157 -1.79 19.08 -1.25
N THR A 158 -1.39 18.16 -0.36
CA THR A 158 -1.43 18.39 1.10
C THR A 158 -0.48 19.51 1.52
N MET A 159 0.73 19.57 0.95
CA MET A 159 1.69 20.64 1.22
C MET A 159 1.18 22.01 0.76
N MET A 160 0.55 22.09 -0.41
CA MET A 160 -0.08 23.32 -0.89
C MET A 160 -1.24 23.76 0.01
N ALA A 161 -2.05 22.81 0.49
CA ALA A 161 -3.12 23.12 1.46
C ALA A 161 -2.55 23.65 2.78
N PHE A 162 -1.47 23.05 3.28
CA PHE A 162 -0.76 23.53 4.47
C PHE A 162 -0.17 24.93 4.27
N ALA A 163 0.46 25.19 3.11
CA ALA A 163 1.00 26.50 2.77
C ALA A 163 -0.10 27.57 2.65
N ALA A 164 -1.27 27.21 2.15
CA ALA A 164 -2.43 28.10 2.11
C ALA A 164 -2.90 28.50 3.51
N LEU A 165 -2.97 27.54 4.44
CA LEU A 165 -3.39 27.78 5.82
C LEU A 165 -2.37 28.59 6.64
N THR A 166 -1.07 28.38 6.38
CA THR A 166 0.00 28.97 7.21
C THR A 166 0.50 30.30 6.66
N PHE A 167 0.61 30.41 5.34
CA PHE A 167 1.25 31.54 4.66
C PHE A 167 0.30 32.30 3.71
N GLY A 168 -0.96 31.87 3.58
CA GLY A 168 -1.94 32.51 2.69
C GLY A 168 -1.65 32.31 1.19
N VAL A 169 -0.83 31.31 0.83
CA VAL A 169 -0.51 31.00 -0.57
C VAL A 169 -1.74 30.40 -1.25
N VAL A 170 -2.15 30.94 -2.41
CA VAL A 170 -3.26 30.38 -3.18
C VAL A 170 -2.78 29.14 -3.96
N PRO A 171 -3.36 27.94 -3.71
CA PRO A 171 -3.02 26.76 -4.49
C PRO A 171 -3.51 26.89 -5.93
N THR A 172 -2.60 26.89 -6.88
CA THR A 172 -2.93 26.83 -8.32
C THR A 172 -2.52 25.47 -8.88
N ALA A 173 -3.19 25.00 -9.94
CA ALA A 173 -2.87 23.72 -10.58
C ALA A 173 -1.40 23.66 -11.03
N LEU A 174 -0.87 24.77 -11.55
CA LEU A 174 0.53 24.88 -11.96
C LEU A 174 1.48 24.77 -10.76
N ASN A 175 1.21 25.50 -9.67
CA ASN A 175 2.08 25.48 -8.49
C ASN A 175 2.09 24.08 -7.83
N THR A 176 0.93 23.43 -7.74
CA THR A 176 0.84 22.05 -7.22
C THR A 176 1.59 21.08 -8.12
N PHE A 177 1.48 21.22 -9.44
CA PHE A 177 2.21 20.36 -10.38
C PHE A 177 3.74 20.56 -10.31
N LEU A 178 4.20 21.81 -10.22
CA LEU A 178 5.63 22.10 -10.05
C LEU A 178 6.17 21.55 -8.74
N LEU A 179 5.42 21.68 -7.64
CA LEU A 179 5.78 21.10 -6.36
C LEU A 179 5.83 19.58 -6.42
N PHE A 180 4.87 18.94 -7.10
CA PHE A 180 4.88 17.51 -7.37
C PHE A 180 6.16 17.08 -8.10
N LEU A 181 6.58 17.78 -9.15
CA LEU A 181 7.82 17.48 -9.88
C LEU A 181 9.06 17.57 -9.00
N VAL A 182 9.10 18.53 -8.07
CA VAL A 182 10.17 18.64 -7.08
C VAL A 182 10.17 17.45 -6.13
N ILE A 183 9.01 17.09 -5.55
CA ILE A 183 8.88 16.00 -4.59
C ILE A 183 9.27 14.66 -5.22
N ILE A 184 8.73 14.32 -6.39
CA ILE A 184 9.03 13.02 -7.06
C ILE A 184 10.50 12.91 -7.45
N THR A 185 11.13 14.02 -7.86
CA THR A 185 12.57 14.04 -8.17
C THR A 185 13.40 13.80 -6.91
N LEU A 186 13.05 14.46 -5.79
CA LEU A 186 13.74 14.28 -4.51
C LEU A 186 13.59 12.84 -3.99
N HIS A 187 12.38 12.27 -4.06
CA HIS A 187 12.16 10.86 -3.70
C HIS A 187 12.96 9.91 -4.59
N GLY A 188 13.02 10.15 -5.91
CA GLY A 188 13.84 9.36 -6.83
C GLY A 188 15.34 9.41 -6.50
N LEU A 189 15.86 10.60 -6.15
CA LEU A 189 17.25 10.78 -5.73
C LEU A 189 17.53 10.08 -4.39
N LEU A 190 16.64 10.23 -3.40
CA LEU A 190 16.76 9.56 -2.10
C LEU A 190 16.72 8.04 -2.24
N ASN A 191 15.87 7.51 -3.10
CA ASN A 191 15.80 6.08 -3.37
C ASN A 191 17.08 5.55 -4.05
N THR A 192 17.71 6.36 -4.89
CA THR A 192 18.93 5.96 -5.62
C THR A 192 20.19 6.03 -4.74
N PHE A 193 20.35 7.11 -3.96
CA PHE A 193 21.61 7.40 -3.24
C PHE A 193 21.51 7.21 -1.73
N GLY A 194 20.30 7.11 -1.17
CA GLY A 194 20.04 7.19 0.26
C GLY A 194 19.53 5.92 0.90
N VAL A 195 19.83 4.73 0.37
CA VAL A 195 19.27 3.44 0.86
C VAL A 195 19.41 3.22 2.38
N ASN A 196 20.52 3.66 3.00
CA ASN A 196 20.70 3.57 4.45
C ASN A 196 19.84 4.61 5.22
N LEU A 197 19.62 5.78 4.63
CA LEU A 197 18.73 6.80 5.17
C LEU A 197 17.26 6.34 5.05
N VAL A 198 16.87 5.70 3.94
CA VAL A 198 15.55 5.11 3.76
C VAL A 198 15.28 4.06 4.85
N ASN A 199 16.24 3.17 5.12
CA ASN A 199 16.11 2.18 6.19
C ASN A 199 15.88 2.82 7.58
N LEU A 200 16.58 3.91 7.90
CA LEU A 200 16.38 4.65 9.14
C LEU A 200 15.00 5.33 9.18
N LEU A 201 14.62 6.00 8.08
CA LEU A 201 13.34 6.69 7.94
C LEU A 201 12.17 5.71 8.06
N SER A 202 12.28 4.50 7.51
CA SER A 202 11.26 3.46 7.66
C SER A 202 11.08 3.01 9.11
N GLY A 203 12.17 2.88 9.89
CA GLY A 203 12.10 2.56 11.31
C GLY A 203 11.43 3.66 12.15
N VAL A 204 11.73 4.92 11.86
CA VAL A 204 11.10 6.08 12.52
C VAL A 204 9.65 6.26 12.07
N SER A 205 9.37 5.99 10.80
CA SER A 205 8.04 6.12 10.19
C SER A 205 7.01 5.27 10.93
N ALA A 206 7.34 4.04 11.32
CA ALA A 206 6.41 3.19 12.07
C ALA A 206 5.92 3.86 13.37
N TRP A 207 6.83 4.47 14.13
CA TRP A 207 6.48 5.21 15.35
C TRP A 207 5.72 6.50 15.06
N TRP A 208 6.11 7.21 14.00
CA TRP A 208 5.41 8.41 13.55
C TRP A 208 3.95 8.11 13.18
N HIS A 209 3.68 6.98 12.53
CA HIS A 209 2.32 6.56 12.20
C HIS A 209 1.50 6.28 13.45
N ILE A 210 2.05 5.53 14.42
CA ILE A 210 1.35 5.21 15.68
C ILE A 210 1.05 6.50 16.45
N VAL A 211 2.06 7.33 16.70
CA VAL A 211 1.90 8.56 17.48
C VAL A 211 1.02 9.57 16.74
N GLY A 212 1.24 9.76 15.44
CA GLY A 212 0.48 10.70 14.61
C GLY A 212 -1.01 10.36 14.55
N VAL A 213 -1.36 9.09 14.37
CA VAL A 213 -2.76 8.64 14.41
C VAL A 213 -3.37 8.90 15.79
N LEU A 214 -2.67 8.55 16.87
CA LEU A 214 -3.17 8.80 18.24
C LEU A 214 -3.41 10.28 18.50
N VAL A 215 -2.50 11.16 18.07
CA VAL A 215 -2.66 12.61 18.21
C VAL A 215 -3.86 13.11 17.42
N ILE A 216 -4.04 12.69 16.17
CA ILE A 216 -5.19 13.09 15.34
C ILE A 216 -6.51 12.62 15.99
N VAL A 217 -6.56 11.37 16.45
CA VAL A 217 -7.75 10.82 17.11
C VAL A 217 -8.06 11.58 18.40
N ALA A 218 -7.06 11.84 19.24
CA ALA A 218 -7.24 12.62 20.46
C ALA A 218 -7.69 14.06 20.18
N ALA A 219 -7.11 14.70 19.17
CA ALA A 219 -7.50 16.04 18.74
C ALA A 219 -8.95 16.09 18.25
N LEU A 220 -9.36 15.12 17.42
CA LEU A 220 -10.74 15.00 16.93
C LEU A 220 -11.73 14.56 18.03
N TRP A 221 -11.26 13.94 19.11
CA TRP A 221 -12.10 13.60 20.26
C TRP A 221 -12.29 14.80 21.20
N ILE A 222 -11.24 15.58 21.45
CA ILE A 222 -11.23 16.62 22.51
C ILE A 222 -11.65 17.99 21.98
N MET A 223 -11.21 18.39 20.77
CA MET A 223 -11.47 19.74 20.26
C MET A 223 -12.94 20.04 19.89
N PRO A 224 -13.73 19.10 19.34
CA PRO A 224 -15.08 19.43 18.93
C PRO A 224 -16.01 19.72 20.11
N THR A 225 -16.70 20.86 20.07
CA THR A 225 -17.72 21.21 21.07
C THR A 225 -19.04 20.43 20.91
N LYS A 226 -19.24 19.77 19.75
CA LYS A 226 -20.39 18.93 19.45
C LYS A 226 -19.97 17.71 18.64
N HIS A 227 -20.26 16.52 19.14
CA HIS A 227 -20.14 15.27 18.39
C HIS A 227 -21.43 14.97 17.64
N GLN A 228 -21.31 14.40 16.45
CA GLN A 228 -22.46 13.93 15.68
C GLN A 228 -23.07 12.69 16.34
N SER A 229 -24.37 12.47 16.15
CA SER A 229 -25.05 11.32 16.73
C SER A 229 -24.55 10.01 16.09
N PHE A 230 -24.54 8.93 16.87
CA PHE A 230 -24.14 7.61 16.38
C PHE A 230 -24.98 7.17 15.18
N SER A 231 -26.30 7.37 15.25
CA SER A 231 -27.22 7.08 14.15
C SER A 231 -26.86 7.86 12.89
N TRP A 232 -26.54 9.15 13.00
CA TRP A 232 -26.12 9.95 11.86
C TRP A 232 -24.80 9.42 11.27
N THR A 233 -23.82 9.08 12.10
CA THR A 233 -22.52 8.59 11.62
C THR A 233 -22.63 7.23 10.89
N MET A 234 -23.61 6.40 11.26
CA MET A 234 -23.85 5.09 10.65
C MET A 234 -24.78 5.13 9.43
N THR A 235 -25.64 6.14 9.31
CA THR A 235 -26.71 6.18 8.29
C THR A 235 -26.66 7.38 7.36
N ALA A 236 -25.94 8.44 7.73
CA ALA A 236 -25.82 9.62 6.88
C ALA A 236 -25.03 9.28 5.63
N TRP A 237 -25.63 9.65 4.50
CA TRP A 237 -25.11 9.37 3.17
C TRP A 237 -25.17 10.64 2.34
N HIS A 238 -24.06 10.95 1.68
CA HIS A 238 -23.89 12.11 0.83
C HIS A 238 -23.38 11.61 -0.53
N ASN A 239 -23.89 12.18 -1.64
CA ASN A 239 -23.47 11.79 -2.97
C ASN A 239 -23.34 13.00 -3.89
N GLU A 240 -22.08 13.38 -4.11
CA GLU A 240 -21.66 14.42 -5.03
C GLU A 240 -21.14 13.84 -6.36
N THR A 241 -21.25 12.53 -6.58
CA THR A 241 -20.70 11.83 -7.76
C THR A 241 -21.51 12.01 -9.04
N GLY A 242 -22.76 12.48 -8.94
CA GLY A 242 -23.67 12.66 -10.07
C GLY A 242 -24.32 11.38 -10.59
N PHE A 243 -23.99 10.20 -10.05
CA PHE A 243 -24.63 8.94 -10.43
C PHE A 243 -25.92 8.67 -9.63
N THR A 244 -26.99 8.26 -10.32
CA THR A 244 -28.33 7.96 -9.76
C THR A 244 -28.61 6.46 -9.58
N PHE A 245 -27.65 5.58 -9.84
CA PHE A 245 -27.88 4.12 -9.89
C PHE A 245 -27.98 3.46 -8.49
N MET A 246 -28.94 2.55 -8.37
CA MET A 246 -29.61 2.14 -7.12
C MET A 246 -28.84 1.25 -6.10
N PRO A 247 -27.80 0.45 -6.43
CA PRO A 247 -27.06 -0.32 -5.42
C PRO A 247 -26.22 0.54 -4.46
N PHE A 248 -25.92 1.78 -4.83
CA PHE A 248 -25.28 2.79 -3.97
C PHE A 248 -26.28 3.65 -3.19
N VAL A 249 -27.60 3.47 -3.42
CA VAL A 249 -28.68 4.30 -2.88
C VAL A 249 -29.53 3.49 -1.89
N LEU A 250 -28.90 2.81 -0.94
CA LEU A 250 -29.64 2.30 0.23
C LEU A 250 -29.73 3.38 1.31
N ASN A 251 -30.62 4.35 1.05
CA ASN A 251 -31.65 4.83 1.98
C ASN A 251 -32.05 6.29 1.65
N ARG A 252 -32.85 6.48 0.59
CA ARG A 252 -33.53 7.75 0.31
C ARG A 252 -34.77 7.98 1.20
N SER A 253 -34.91 7.33 2.36
CA SER A 253 -36.11 7.48 3.21
C SER A 253 -35.97 8.47 4.38
N GLY A 254 -34.83 9.17 4.52
CA GLY A 254 -34.60 10.08 5.66
C GLY A 254 -34.55 11.58 5.37
N ASP A 255 -34.24 12.03 4.14
CA ASP A 255 -33.91 13.44 3.88
C ASP A 255 -35.06 14.24 3.24
N ASN A 256 -36.11 14.47 4.03
CA ASN A 256 -37.05 15.57 3.76
C ASN A 256 -36.68 16.86 4.50
N ARG A 257 -35.62 16.86 5.33
CA ARG A 257 -35.23 18.01 6.16
C ARG A 257 -34.33 19.01 5.44
N GLY A 258 -33.49 18.58 4.49
CA GLY A 258 -32.69 19.50 3.66
C GLY A 258 -33.55 20.39 2.75
N ARG A 259 -34.69 19.87 2.27
CA ARG A 259 -35.62 20.59 1.39
C ARG A 259 -36.41 21.70 2.10
N GLU A 260 -36.73 21.55 3.38
CA GLU A 260 -37.41 22.61 4.14
C GLU A 260 -36.52 23.81 4.46
N ILE A 261 -35.23 23.58 4.72
CA ILE A 261 -34.27 24.66 5.00
C ILE A 261 -34.02 25.50 3.74
N GLY A 262 -33.91 24.85 2.58
CA GLY A 262 -33.84 25.53 1.29
C GLY A 262 -35.08 26.36 0.99
N ARG A 263 -36.28 25.78 1.17
CA ARG A 263 -37.55 26.46 0.88
C ARG A 263 -37.80 27.66 1.80
N ARG A 264 -37.39 27.60 3.08
CA ARG A 264 -37.49 28.75 4.00
C ARG A 264 -36.54 29.89 3.64
N ARG A 265 -35.33 29.60 3.15
CA ARG A 265 -34.38 30.63 2.69
C ARG A 265 -34.86 31.36 1.42
N PHE A 266 -35.48 30.64 0.48
CA PHE A 266 -36.03 31.27 -0.72
C PHE A 266 -37.31 32.09 -0.44
N SER A 267 -38.16 31.66 0.49
CA SER A 267 -39.34 32.43 0.91
C SER A 267 -38.95 33.77 1.55
N HIS A 268 -37.92 33.78 2.39
CA HIS A 268 -37.48 35.01 3.06
C HIS A 268 -36.78 35.99 2.12
N ALA A 269 -36.08 35.49 1.10
CA ALA A 269 -35.47 36.33 0.07
C ALA A 269 -36.52 37.01 -0.85
N SER A 270 -37.69 36.39 -1.04
CA SER A 270 -38.77 36.98 -1.86
C SER A 270 -39.61 38.05 -1.14
N GLU A 271 -39.58 38.08 0.20
CA GLU A 271 -40.27 39.12 1.00
C GLU A 271 -39.46 40.41 1.15
N ILE A 272 -38.14 40.36 0.95
CA ILE A 272 -37.25 41.53 1.08
C ILE A 272 -37.24 42.40 -0.21
N HIS A 273 -37.86 41.92 -1.29
CA HIS A 273 -37.93 42.61 -2.58
C HIS A 273 -39.35 43.01 -3.03
N ARG A 274 -40.29 43.18 -2.10
CA ARG A 274 -41.59 43.82 -2.36
C ARG A 274 -41.83 45.02 -1.45
#